data_AF-A0A7J9BDY9-F1
#
_entry.id   AF-A0A7J9BDY9-F1
#
_cell.length_a   1.000
_cell.length_b   1.000
_cell.length_c   1.000
_cell.angle_alpha   90.00
_cell.angle_beta   90.00
_cell.angle_gamma   90.00
#
_symmetry.space_group_name_H-M   'P 1'
#
loop_
_entity.id
_entity.type
_entity.pdbx_description
1 polymer ?
#
loop_
_entity_poly.entity_id
_entity_poly.type
_entity_poly.pdbx_seq_one_letter_code
_entity_poly.pdbx_strand_id
1 'polypeptide(L)'
;MGGSFLLFSYLLSVFASLPSFTVVKADSDLTRPSLTPINRDLYHSSDDLIEQIKSLVHRHPEKLTVETIKAGNKGYTSEITVVTYCQSRKETDDKSKFRILLLIYDLRLVIAGVLDRLFIVFQSFGQHGRELITSELALRILSILSEEQFLPKMDRASLNGTLENVVIKVVPMENLNGRKLVEAGNLCERRNGRGVDLNRNWSVDWGKKEKDYDPYEENPGIAPFSEPETQIMRKLAISFDPHIWVNVHSGMEALFMPYDHKNRTPDGLPSQRMRLLLEELNNVHCHKRCMIGSGGGSVGYLAHGTATDYMHDVVRVPMSFTFEIYGDNTATLKDCFKMFNPVDHTTFKRVLNDWSAAFFTIFKLGPHQIDVHSKAAVSSMDKWVSIDEYFDGYLMGRRNRYGKKMEVLEVGMQEIRTYFRLFLLSSVLLLFMFCSRISKTGRQIVSAIPI
;
A
#
# COMPACT_ATOMS: atom_id res chain seq x y z
N MET A 1 32.36 91.04 10.96
CA MET A 1 32.80 89.94 11.85
C MET A 1 32.55 88.66 11.06
N GLY A 2 33.36 88.30 10.05
CA GLY A 2 34.71 87.71 10.14
C GLY A 2 34.61 86.24 10.57
N GLY A 3 34.94 85.18 9.84
CA GLY A 3 35.50 84.97 8.50
C GLY A 3 36.08 83.54 8.42
N SER A 4 35.91 82.87 7.27
CA SER A 4 36.77 81.83 6.66
C SER A 4 37.20 80.53 7.38
N PHE A 5 36.85 79.40 6.72
CA PHE A 5 37.70 78.35 6.14
C PHE A 5 38.73 77.54 6.99
N LEU A 6 38.70 76.21 6.70
CA LEU A 6 39.81 75.26 6.46
C LEU A 6 40.34 74.28 7.53
N LEU A 7 40.55 73.05 7.03
CA LEU A 7 41.68 72.11 7.23
C LEU A 7 41.66 71.07 8.37
N PHE A 8 41.38 69.82 7.95
CA PHE A 8 42.27 68.64 8.08
C PHE A 8 43.35 68.68 9.16
N SER A 9 43.23 67.81 10.18
CA SER A 9 44.29 66.92 10.67
C SER A 9 43.85 66.31 12.00
N TYR A 10 43.76 64.97 12.09
CA TYR A 10 44.50 64.22 13.11
C TYR A 10 44.37 62.72 12.83
N LEU A 11 45.45 62.19 12.27
CA LEU A 11 45.77 60.78 12.17
C LEU A 11 46.94 60.58 13.15
N LEU A 12 46.98 59.41 13.79
CA LEU A 12 47.99 58.92 14.76
C LEU A 12 47.86 59.34 16.23
N SER A 13 47.30 58.43 17.03
CA SER A 13 48.02 57.85 18.18
C SER A 13 47.41 56.49 18.55
N VAL A 14 47.97 55.44 17.95
CA VAL A 14 47.75 54.03 18.30
C VAL A 14 48.73 53.67 19.43
N PHE A 15 48.33 52.70 20.25
CA PHE A 15 49.09 51.93 21.26
C PHE A 15 49.12 52.51 22.69
N ALA A 16 48.31 51.91 23.58
CA ALA A 16 48.81 50.95 24.56
C ALA A 16 47.72 50.59 25.59
N SER A 17 47.14 49.40 25.49
CA SER A 17 46.70 48.52 26.60
C SER A 17 45.69 47.47 26.10
N LEU A 18 46.21 46.42 25.44
CA LEU A 18 45.48 45.16 25.27
C LEU A 18 45.79 44.27 26.48
N PRO A 19 44.79 43.69 27.16
CA PRO A 19 45.04 42.57 28.06
C PRO A 19 45.37 41.32 27.22
N SER A 20 46.37 40.58 27.67
CA SER A 20 46.80 39.32 27.08
C SER A 20 45.65 38.31 27.05
N PHE A 21 45.01 38.15 25.89
CA PHE A 21 44.16 37.00 25.63
C PHE A 21 45.07 35.80 25.35
N THR A 22 45.19 34.92 26.33
CA THR A 22 45.66 33.55 26.09
C THR A 22 44.71 32.90 25.10
N VAL A 23 45.23 32.55 23.93
CA VAL A 23 44.53 31.68 22.97
C VAL A 23 44.42 30.30 23.63
N VAL A 24 43.32 30.07 24.34
CA VAL A 24 42.86 28.72 24.60
C VAL A 24 42.42 28.20 23.24
N LYS A 25 43.23 27.32 22.67
CA LYS A 25 42.84 26.49 21.53
C LYS A 25 41.72 25.57 22.02
N ALA A 26 40.49 26.09 22.02
CA ALA A 26 39.31 25.26 22.01
C ALA A 26 39.34 24.53 20.67
N ASP A 27 39.77 23.26 20.69
CA ASP A 27 39.24 22.31 19.72
C ASP A 27 37.73 22.30 19.94
N SER A 28 37.03 23.19 19.24
CA SER A 28 35.61 23.04 19.00
C SER A 28 35.48 21.80 18.16
N ASP A 29 35.33 20.67 18.83
CA ASP A 29 34.88 19.44 18.23
C ASP A 29 33.49 19.75 17.67
N LEU A 30 33.46 20.16 16.39
CA LEU A 30 32.26 20.35 15.57
C LEU A 30 31.67 18.97 15.34
N THR A 31 31.18 18.36 16.42
CA THR A 31 30.37 17.16 16.40
C THR A 31 29.14 17.52 15.57
N ARG A 32 29.10 17.01 14.34
CA ARG A 32 27.84 16.93 13.58
C ARG A 32 26.79 16.40 14.56
N PRO A 33 25.58 16.99 14.64
CA PRO A 33 24.53 16.45 15.49
C PRO A 33 24.42 14.96 15.18
N SER A 34 24.59 14.13 16.22
CA SER A 34 24.61 12.68 16.06
C SER A 34 23.24 12.26 15.54
N LEU A 35 23.18 11.87 14.27
CA LEU A 35 21.96 11.31 13.69
C LEU A 35 21.66 9.98 14.39
N THR A 36 20.39 9.73 14.70
CA THR A 36 20.02 8.49 15.37
C THR A 36 20.19 7.32 14.37
N PRO A 37 21.04 6.32 14.65
CA PRO A 37 21.20 5.18 13.76
C PRO A 37 20.01 4.21 13.87
N ILE A 38 19.86 3.33 12.88
CA ILE A 38 18.87 2.27 12.92
C ILE A 38 19.23 1.28 14.04
N ASN A 39 18.34 1.15 15.03
CA ASN A 39 18.50 0.16 16.10
C ASN A 39 18.08 -1.24 15.62
N ARG A 40 19.05 -2.16 15.45
CA ARG A 40 18.82 -3.52 14.96
C ARG A 40 18.19 -4.48 15.98
N ASP A 41 18.10 -4.08 17.24
CA ASP A 41 17.30 -4.80 18.25
C ASP A 41 15.79 -4.48 18.15
N LEU A 42 15.45 -3.42 17.42
CA LEU A 42 14.07 -2.98 17.18
C LEU A 42 13.61 -3.25 15.75
N TYR A 43 14.48 -3.00 14.77
CA TYR A 43 14.12 -3.01 13.35
C TYR A 43 14.91 -4.06 12.58
N HIS A 44 14.18 -4.90 11.87
CA HIS A 44 14.74 -5.85 10.93
C HIS A 44 15.36 -5.13 9.72
N SER A 45 16.36 -5.75 9.09
CA SER A 45 16.72 -5.37 7.73
C SER A 45 15.57 -5.73 6.77
N SER A 46 15.54 -5.10 5.61
CA SER A 46 14.51 -5.36 4.61
C SER A 46 14.49 -6.80 4.15
N ASP A 47 15.67 -7.39 3.92
CA ASP A 47 15.80 -8.78 3.53
C ASP A 47 15.38 -9.72 4.69
N ASP A 48 15.81 -9.47 5.94
CA ASP A 48 15.43 -10.28 7.11
C ASP A 48 13.92 -10.22 7.39
N LEU A 49 13.30 -9.04 7.27
CA LEU A 49 11.87 -8.86 7.52
C LEU A 49 11.04 -9.67 6.53
N ILE A 50 11.41 -9.62 5.24
CA ILE A 50 10.73 -10.39 4.20
C ILE A 50 10.96 -11.89 4.40
N GLU A 51 12.15 -12.31 4.82
CA GLU A 51 12.43 -13.71 5.16
C GLU A 51 11.59 -14.19 6.34
N GLN A 52 11.50 -13.41 7.42
CA GLN A 52 10.65 -13.75 8.57
C GLN A 52 9.17 -13.88 8.18
N ILE A 53 8.67 -12.97 7.34
CA ILE A 53 7.30 -13.05 6.82
C ILE A 53 7.10 -14.34 6.00
N LYS A 54 8.03 -14.67 5.10
CA LYS A 54 7.95 -15.91 4.29
C LYS A 54 8.03 -17.16 5.18
N SER A 55 8.87 -17.15 6.21
CA SER A 55 8.98 -18.22 7.20
C SER A 55 7.71 -18.37 8.04
N LEU A 56 7.08 -17.27 8.45
CA LEU A 56 5.77 -17.27 9.10
C LEU A 56 4.70 -17.91 8.19
N VAL A 57 4.65 -17.52 6.92
CA VAL A 57 3.72 -18.12 5.95
C VAL A 57 3.97 -19.61 5.78
N HIS A 58 5.25 -20.03 5.70
CA HIS A 58 5.61 -21.44 5.59
C HIS A 58 5.18 -22.28 6.80
N ARG A 59 5.18 -21.70 8.00
CA ARG A 59 4.72 -22.36 9.23
C ARG A 59 3.19 -22.43 9.36
N HIS A 60 2.45 -21.54 8.69
CA HIS A 60 0.98 -21.44 8.73
C HIS A 60 0.32 -21.46 7.34
N PRO A 61 0.59 -22.48 6.49
CA PRO A 61 0.08 -22.54 5.11
C PRO A 61 -1.44 -22.71 5.02
N GLU A 62 -2.10 -23.06 6.13
CA GLU A 62 -3.56 -23.18 6.25
C GLU A 62 -4.28 -21.85 6.48
N LYS A 63 -3.54 -20.79 6.84
CA LYS A 63 -4.06 -19.43 7.08
C LYS A 63 -3.46 -18.40 6.14
N LEU A 64 -2.18 -18.55 5.80
CA LEU A 64 -1.43 -17.59 5.03
C LEU A 64 -0.96 -18.17 3.70
N THR A 65 -1.02 -17.33 2.68
CA THR A 65 -0.38 -17.58 1.39
C THR A 65 0.49 -16.39 1.03
N VAL A 66 1.56 -16.62 0.27
CA VAL A 66 2.49 -15.57 -0.14
C VAL A 66 2.77 -15.66 -1.63
N GLU A 67 2.79 -14.51 -2.28
CA GLU A 67 3.22 -14.35 -3.66
C GLU A 67 4.25 -13.21 -3.74
N THR A 68 5.09 -13.23 -4.78
CA THR A 68 6.00 -12.13 -5.09
C THR A 68 5.70 -11.66 -6.50
N ILE A 69 5.23 -10.42 -6.62
CA ILE A 69 4.91 -9.81 -7.91
C ILE A 69 6.10 -8.98 -8.34
N LYS A 70 6.60 -9.23 -9.55
CA LYS A 70 7.72 -8.50 -10.14
C LYS A 70 7.24 -7.65 -11.30
N ALA A 71 7.72 -6.43 -11.37
CA ALA A 71 7.50 -5.54 -12.51
C ALA A 71 8.78 -4.76 -12.81
N GLY A 72 8.92 -4.32 -14.06
CA GLY A 72 10.08 -3.55 -14.47
C GLY A 72 9.74 -2.55 -15.56
N ASN A 73 10.40 -1.40 -15.53
CA ASN A 73 10.23 -0.34 -16.50
C ASN A 73 11.57 0.39 -16.72
N LYS A 74 12.00 0.50 -17.98
CA LYS A 74 13.22 1.22 -18.39
C LYS A 74 14.47 0.88 -17.55
N GLY A 75 14.75 -0.42 -17.38
CA GLY A 75 15.95 -0.90 -16.70
C GLY A 75 15.91 -0.86 -15.17
N TYR A 76 14.76 -0.51 -14.57
CA TYR A 76 14.53 -0.61 -13.13
C TYR A 76 13.46 -1.66 -12.85
N THR A 77 13.64 -2.42 -11.79
CA THR A 77 12.77 -3.51 -11.39
C THR A 77 12.34 -3.33 -9.95
N SER A 78 11.10 -3.69 -9.65
CA SER A 78 10.61 -3.82 -8.29
C SER A 78 9.99 -5.20 -8.08
N GLU A 79 10.11 -5.69 -6.85
CA GLU A 79 9.51 -6.92 -6.37
C GLU A 79 8.72 -6.60 -5.11
N ILE A 80 7.42 -6.90 -5.14
CA ILE A 80 6.53 -6.69 -4.00
C ILE A 80 6.07 -8.05 -3.49
N THR A 81 6.33 -8.32 -2.21
CA THR A 81 5.78 -9.48 -1.51
C THR A 81 4.35 -9.17 -1.10
N VAL A 82 3.43 -10.09 -1.34
CA VAL A 82 2.02 -9.96 -0.97
C VAL A 82 1.65 -11.18 -0.15
N VAL A 83 1.10 -10.96 1.04
CA VAL A 83 0.60 -12.03 1.91
C VAL A 83 -0.91 -11.95 1.96
N THR A 84 -1.59 -13.06 1.73
CA THR A 84 -3.05 -13.15 1.87
C THR A 84 -3.38 -14.06 3.04
N TYR A 85 -4.09 -13.51 4.03
CA TYR A 85 -4.72 -14.23 5.11
C TYR A 85 -6.14 -14.63 4.74
N CYS A 86 -6.47 -15.89 4.98
CA CYS A 86 -7.82 -16.42 4.88
C CYS A 86 -7.99 -17.57 5.88
N GLN A 87 -9.01 -17.49 6.73
CA GLN A 87 -9.29 -18.59 7.66
C GLN A 87 -10.07 -19.70 6.93
N SER A 88 -9.46 -20.88 6.77
CA SER A 88 -10.18 -22.05 6.26
C SER A 88 -11.32 -22.40 7.21
N ARG A 89 -12.57 -22.45 6.70
CA ARG A 89 -13.67 -23.11 7.43
C ARG A 89 -13.23 -24.52 7.78
N LYS A 90 -13.35 -24.90 9.06
CA LYS A 90 -12.98 -26.24 9.53
C LYS A 90 -13.73 -27.30 8.73
N GLU A 91 -12.95 -28.25 8.20
CA GLU A 91 -13.32 -29.64 7.89
C GLU A 91 -14.77 -29.92 7.50
N THR A 92 -15.09 -29.71 6.22
CA THR A 92 -15.95 -30.63 5.47
C THR A 92 -15.30 -30.81 4.10
N ASP A 93 -14.54 -31.90 3.92
CA ASP A 93 -14.10 -32.57 2.69
C ASP A 93 -13.70 -31.75 1.42
N ASP A 94 -13.40 -30.45 1.53
CA ASP A 94 -13.32 -29.58 0.35
C ASP A 94 -12.09 -28.68 0.31
N LYS A 95 -10.92 -29.22 0.69
CA LYS A 95 -9.62 -28.60 0.36
C LYS A 95 -9.49 -28.27 -1.14
N SER A 96 -10.14 -29.08 -1.99
CA SER A 96 -10.21 -28.88 -3.44
C SER A 96 -11.07 -27.68 -3.81
N LYS A 97 -12.27 -27.52 -3.23
CA LYS A 97 -13.13 -26.35 -3.50
C LYS A 97 -12.56 -25.05 -2.94
N PHE A 98 -11.76 -25.09 -1.86
CA PHE A 98 -11.16 -23.88 -1.29
C PHE A 98 -10.00 -23.32 -2.13
N ARG A 99 -9.12 -24.20 -2.64
CA ARG A 99 -8.12 -23.82 -3.65
C ARG A 99 -8.78 -23.30 -4.93
N ILE A 100 -9.89 -23.94 -5.32
CA ILE A 100 -10.71 -23.48 -6.44
C ILE A 100 -11.36 -22.12 -6.11
N LEU A 101 -11.79 -21.83 -4.87
CA LEU A 101 -12.34 -20.52 -4.51
C LEU A 101 -11.29 -19.41 -4.62
N LEU A 102 -10.08 -19.62 -4.10
CA LEU A 102 -8.98 -18.65 -4.25
C LEU A 102 -8.63 -18.43 -5.74
N LEU A 103 -8.62 -19.50 -6.54
CA LEU A 103 -8.43 -19.44 -7.99
C LEU A 103 -9.63 -18.80 -8.73
N ILE A 104 -10.86 -18.97 -8.24
CA ILE A 104 -12.09 -18.37 -8.77
C ILE A 104 -12.17 -16.88 -8.44
N TYR A 105 -11.57 -16.43 -7.32
CA TYR A 105 -11.46 -15.00 -7.02
C TYR A 105 -10.51 -14.28 -8.00
N ASP A 106 -9.37 -14.89 -8.35
CA ASP A 106 -8.49 -14.39 -9.42
C ASP A 106 -9.13 -14.51 -10.81
N LEU A 107 -10.06 -15.46 -10.98
CA LEU A 107 -10.78 -15.73 -12.23
C LEU A 107 -12.27 -15.34 -12.07
N ARG A 108 -12.57 -14.05 -11.87
CA ARG A 108 -13.96 -13.54 -11.76
C ARG A 108 -14.87 -14.08 -12.88
N LEU A 109 -15.59 -15.16 -12.61
CA LEU A 109 -16.95 -15.51 -13.05
C LEU A 109 -17.27 -16.94 -12.58
N VAL A 110 -18.54 -17.21 -12.24
CA VAL A 110 -19.12 -18.52 -11.86
C VAL A 110 -18.83 -18.88 -10.40
N ILE A 111 -19.65 -18.58 -9.38
CA ILE A 111 -21.05 -19.00 -9.18
C ILE A 111 -21.75 -17.96 -8.27
N ALA A 112 -22.82 -17.34 -8.77
CA ALA A 112 -23.78 -16.66 -7.91
C ALA A 112 -24.52 -17.73 -7.07
N GLY A 113 -24.34 -17.73 -5.75
CA GLY A 113 -25.18 -18.52 -4.85
C GLY A 113 -24.55 -19.10 -3.58
N VAL A 114 -23.22 -19.09 -3.39
CA VAL A 114 -22.57 -19.74 -2.21
C VAL A 114 -21.56 -18.83 -1.47
N LEU A 115 -21.42 -17.57 -1.85
CA LEU A 115 -20.62 -16.63 -1.07
C LEU A 115 -21.51 -15.98 0.00
N ASP A 116 -21.49 -16.52 1.21
CA ASP A 116 -21.63 -15.68 2.41
C ASP A 116 -20.70 -14.47 2.21
N ARG A 117 -21.21 -13.26 2.44
CA ARG A 117 -20.54 -11.98 2.09
C ARG A 117 -19.15 -11.90 2.74
N LEU A 118 -18.13 -12.28 1.98
CA LEU A 118 -16.75 -12.20 2.41
C LEU A 118 -16.36 -10.72 2.51
N PHE A 119 -15.93 -10.29 3.69
CA PHE A 119 -15.39 -8.96 3.91
C PHE A 119 -13.91 -8.96 3.52
N ILE A 120 -13.48 -7.97 2.75
CA ILE A 120 -12.17 -7.98 2.09
C ILE A 120 -11.41 -6.71 2.45
N VAL A 121 -10.23 -6.85 3.02
CA VAL A 121 -9.39 -5.75 3.49
C VAL A 121 -8.04 -5.79 2.81
N PHE A 122 -7.58 -4.65 2.29
CA PHE A 122 -6.25 -4.50 1.70
C PHE A 122 -5.42 -3.49 2.51
N GLN A 123 -4.23 -3.88 2.94
CA GLN A 123 -3.32 -3.02 3.71
C GLN A 123 -1.97 -2.94 3.03
N SER A 124 -1.44 -1.71 2.90
CA SER A 124 -0.10 -1.45 2.38
C SER A 124 0.78 -0.72 3.39
N PHE A 125 2.03 -1.16 3.48
CA PHE A 125 3.03 -0.67 4.42
C PHE A 125 4.35 -0.40 3.67
N GLY A 126 5.22 0.43 4.27
CA GLY A 126 6.55 0.68 3.75
C GLY A 126 6.57 1.31 2.35
N GLN A 127 5.62 2.21 2.05
CA GLN A 127 5.61 2.97 0.79
C GLN A 127 6.74 4.01 0.76
N HIS A 128 7.06 4.63 1.90
CA HIS A 128 8.25 5.47 2.02
C HIS A 128 9.39 4.73 2.71
N GLY A 129 10.59 4.86 2.16
CA GLY A 129 11.76 4.07 2.60
C GLY A 129 12.11 4.25 4.08
N ARG A 130 11.98 5.48 4.60
CA ARG A 130 12.37 5.87 5.96
C ARG A 130 11.37 5.53 7.07
N GLU A 131 10.19 5.02 6.72
CA GLU A 131 9.09 4.75 7.66
C GLU A 131 9.10 3.28 8.11
N LEU A 132 10.21 2.83 8.71
CA LEU A 132 10.48 1.41 9.01
C LEU A 132 9.43 0.78 9.93
N ILE A 133 8.91 1.54 10.89
CA ILE A 133 7.90 1.07 11.86
C ILE A 133 6.65 0.51 11.20
N THR A 134 6.31 0.97 10.00
CA THR A 134 5.14 0.50 9.25
C THR A 134 5.30 -0.97 8.83
N SER A 135 6.48 -1.37 8.33
CA SER A 135 6.73 -2.77 7.95
C SER A 135 6.81 -3.71 9.15
N GLU A 136 7.32 -3.23 10.29
CA GLU A 136 7.30 -4.00 11.55
C GLU A 136 5.86 -4.25 12.02
N LEU A 137 4.97 -3.27 11.85
CA LEU A 137 3.54 -3.43 12.12
C LEU A 137 2.90 -4.48 11.20
N ALA A 138 3.27 -4.53 9.92
CA ALA A 138 2.78 -5.57 9.01
C ALA A 138 3.16 -6.99 9.50
N LEU A 139 4.43 -7.19 9.88
CA LEU A 139 4.89 -8.47 10.45
C LEU A 139 4.15 -8.81 11.76
N ARG A 140 3.95 -7.81 12.64
CA ARG A 140 3.19 -7.99 13.89
C ARG A 140 1.75 -8.42 13.63
N ILE A 141 1.04 -7.77 12.70
CA ILE A 141 -0.34 -8.11 12.33
C ILE A 141 -0.40 -9.54 11.79
N LEU A 142 0.47 -9.90 10.85
CA LEU A 142 0.53 -11.26 10.30
C LEU A 142 0.81 -12.30 11.41
N SER A 143 1.71 -12.00 12.34
CA SER A 143 2.01 -12.90 13.47
C SER A 143 0.81 -13.10 14.39
N ILE A 144 -0.04 -12.08 14.58
CA ILE A 144 -1.28 -12.19 15.35
C ILE A 144 -2.33 -12.99 14.59
N LEU A 145 -2.48 -12.76 13.28
CA LEU A 145 -3.39 -13.53 12.41
C LEU A 145 -3.03 -15.02 12.36
N SER A 146 -1.74 -15.35 12.45
CA SER A 146 -1.22 -16.71 12.57
C SER A 146 -1.25 -17.29 13.99
N GLU A 147 -1.70 -16.53 14.99
CA GLU A 147 -1.73 -16.94 16.41
C GLU A 147 -0.35 -17.23 17.01
N GLU A 148 0.74 -16.69 16.46
CA GLU A 148 2.07 -16.76 17.09
C GLU A 148 2.29 -15.66 18.12
N GLN A 149 1.54 -14.57 17.97
CA GLN A 149 1.61 -13.40 18.81
C GLN A 149 0.19 -12.97 19.21
N PHE A 150 0.07 -12.30 20.34
CA PHE A 150 -1.23 -11.97 20.91
C PHE A 150 -1.31 -10.51 21.35
N LEU A 151 -2.52 -9.96 21.27
CA LEU A 151 -2.86 -8.66 21.80
C LEU A 151 -3.23 -8.77 23.28
N PRO A 152 -2.66 -7.96 24.19
CA PRO A 152 -2.85 -8.10 25.63
C PRO A 152 -4.30 -8.00 26.15
N LYS A 153 -5.23 -7.45 25.36
CA LYS A 153 -6.61 -7.13 25.78
C LYS A 153 -7.69 -7.65 24.83
N MET A 154 -7.35 -8.55 23.91
CA MET A 154 -8.30 -9.04 22.90
C MET A 154 -8.84 -10.41 23.27
N ASP A 155 -10.17 -10.54 23.31
CA ASP A 155 -10.82 -11.85 23.45
C ASP A 155 -10.67 -12.68 22.18
N ARG A 156 -10.09 -13.88 22.33
CA ARG A 156 -9.80 -14.80 21.22
C ARG A 156 -11.07 -15.37 20.59
N ALA A 157 -12.11 -15.61 21.37
CA ALA A 157 -13.36 -16.14 20.84
C ALA A 157 -14.06 -15.12 19.94
N SER A 158 -14.18 -13.86 20.41
CA SER A 158 -14.66 -12.74 19.58
C SER A 158 -13.80 -12.51 18.35
N LEU A 159 -12.48 -12.70 18.44
CA LEU A 159 -11.57 -12.52 17.30
C LEU A 159 -11.77 -13.58 16.22
N ASN A 160 -11.83 -14.85 16.61
CA ASN A 160 -12.03 -15.95 15.66
C ASN A 160 -13.35 -15.80 14.90
N GLY A 161 -14.45 -15.49 15.61
CA GLY A 161 -15.74 -15.23 14.95
C GLY A 161 -15.71 -14.02 14.00
N THR A 162 -14.85 -13.04 14.27
CA THR A 162 -14.65 -11.90 13.37
C THR A 162 -13.91 -12.30 12.09
N LEU A 163 -12.87 -13.15 12.20
CA LEU A 163 -11.98 -13.50 11.09
C LEU A 163 -12.54 -14.57 10.15
N GLU A 164 -13.57 -15.33 10.57
CA GLU A 164 -14.17 -16.43 9.79
C GLU A 164 -14.65 -16.03 8.39
N ASN A 165 -15.07 -14.78 8.19
CA ASN A 165 -15.56 -14.28 6.90
C ASN A 165 -14.75 -13.07 6.41
N VAL A 166 -13.46 -13.01 6.77
CA VAL A 166 -12.56 -11.93 6.36
C VAL A 166 -11.40 -12.49 5.56
N VAL A 167 -11.13 -11.88 4.40
CA VAL A 167 -9.87 -12.05 3.67
C VAL A 167 -9.08 -10.77 3.74
N ILE A 168 -7.82 -10.90 4.14
CA ILE A 168 -6.92 -9.77 4.32
C ILE A 168 -5.73 -9.94 3.39
N LYS A 169 -5.51 -8.97 2.50
CA LYS A 169 -4.29 -8.88 1.69
C LYS A 169 -3.38 -7.83 2.31
N VAL A 170 -2.11 -8.19 2.52
CA VAL A 170 -1.09 -7.37 3.17
C VAL A 170 0.10 -7.25 2.25
N VAL A 171 0.49 -6.02 1.94
CA VAL A 171 1.77 -5.67 1.33
C VAL A 171 2.66 -5.12 2.43
N PRO A 172 3.58 -5.91 3.02
CA PRO A 172 4.37 -5.49 4.17
C PRO A 172 5.44 -4.44 3.85
N MET A 173 5.84 -4.35 2.58
CA MET A 173 6.81 -3.37 2.09
C MET A 173 6.58 -3.13 0.60
N GLU A 174 6.04 -1.97 0.25
CA GLU A 174 5.86 -1.55 -1.14
C GLU A 174 7.20 -1.10 -1.78
N ASN A 175 8.04 -0.40 -1.01
CA ASN A 175 9.24 0.25 -1.50
C ASN A 175 10.54 -0.40 -1.01
N LEU A 176 10.79 -1.63 -1.44
CA LEU A 176 12.02 -2.37 -1.08
C LEU A 176 13.29 -1.62 -1.51
N ASN A 177 13.29 -1.05 -2.72
CA ASN A 177 14.47 -0.37 -3.26
C ASN A 177 14.81 0.93 -2.48
N GLY A 178 13.81 1.73 -2.10
CA GLY A 178 14.01 2.90 -1.24
C GLY A 178 14.45 2.52 0.16
N ARG A 179 13.86 1.47 0.74
CA ARG A 179 14.28 0.92 2.04
C ARG A 179 15.75 0.50 2.05
N LYS A 180 16.28 -0.08 0.96
CA LYS A 180 17.70 -0.43 0.85
C LYS A 180 18.62 0.79 0.89
N LEU A 181 18.21 1.93 0.35
CA LEU A 181 18.97 3.19 0.44
C LEU A 181 19.01 3.71 1.89
N VAL A 182 17.90 3.61 2.62
CA VAL A 182 17.82 3.96 4.05
C VAL A 182 18.75 3.08 4.87
N GLU A 183 18.72 1.77 4.64
CA GLU A 183 19.58 0.81 5.33
C GLU A 183 21.07 0.97 5.00
N ALA A 184 21.38 1.55 3.84
CA ALA A 184 22.74 1.94 3.43
C ALA A 184 23.20 3.30 4.02
N GLY A 185 22.37 3.96 4.83
CA GLY A 185 22.72 5.17 5.58
C GLY A 185 22.04 6.45 5.09
N ASN A 186 21.26 6.42 4.01
CA ASN A 186 20.45 7.58 3.61
C ASN A 186 19.15 7.62 4.43
N LEU A 187 19.26 7.90 5.74
CA LEU A 187 18.16 7.77 6.71
C LEU A 187 16.93 8.65 6.43
N CYS A 188 17.07 9.67 5.58
CA CYS A 188 15.99 10.55 5.18
C CYS A 188 15.33 10.14 3.85
N GLU A 189 15.81 9.09 3.15
CA GLU A 189 15.24 8.72 1.85
C GLU A 189 13.78 8.26 1.99
N ARG A 190 12.91 9.05 1.40
CA ARG A 190 11.47 8.78 1.32
C ARG A 190 11.12 7.96 0.08
N ARG A 191 11.78 8.26 -1.04
CA ARG A 191 11.35 7.87 -2.38
C ARG A 191 11.82 6.46 -2.73
N ASN A 192 11.48 5.98 -3.92
CA ASN A 192 11.97 4.70 -4.42
C ASN A 192 13.45 4.76 -4.87
N GLY A 193 13.99 3.64 -5.34
CA GLY A 193 15.39 3.53 -5.79
C GLY A 193 15.77 4.43 -6.98
N ARG A 194 14.81 5.10 -7.62
CA ARG A 194 15.02 6.09 -8.68
C ARG A 194 14.65 7.52 -8.26
N GLY A 195 14.35 7.74 -6.99
CA GLY A 195 14.02 9.05 -6.46
C GLY A 195 12.62 9.53 -6.89
N VAL A 196 11.65 8.64 -7.09
CA VAL A 196 10.23 8.96 -7.27
C VAL A 196 9.47 8.70 -5.97
N ASP A 197 8.67 9.66 -5.51
CA ASP A 197 7.72 9.46 -4.43
C ASP A 197 6.54 8.63 -4.94
N LEU A 198 6.42 7.40 -4.42
CA LEU A 198 5.35 6.47 -4.80
C LEU A 198 3.97 7.02 -4.43
N ASN A 199 3.86 7.87 -3.40
CA ASN A 199 2.61 8.52 -3.00
C ASN A 199 2.39 9.89 -3.69
N ARG A 200 3.11 10.13 -4.79
CA ARG A 200 2.86 11.22 -5.77
C ARG A 200 2.72 10.68 -7.20
N ASN A 201 2.85 9.37 -7.40
CA ASN A 201 2.91 8.71 -8.70
C ASN A 201 1.57 8.13 -9.18
N TRP A 202 0.44 8.53 -8.59
CA TRP A 202 -0.91 8.06 -8.97
C TRP A 202 -1.62 9.07 -9.86
N SER A 203 -2.65 8.67 -10.61
CA SER A 203 -3.22 9.50 -11.69
C SER A 203 -4.13 10.65 -11.27
N VAL A 204 -4.59 10.72 -10.02
CA VAL A 204 -5.53 11.76 -9.57
C VAL A 204 -4.78 13.07 -9.31
N ASP A 205 -5.13 14.13 -10.06
CA ASP A 205 -4.48 15.47 -10.04
C ASP A 205 -2.93 15.40 -10.21
N TRP A 206 -2.45 14.36 -10.91
CA TRP A 206 -1.02 14.04 -10.99
C TRP A 206 -0.17 15.20 -11.53
N GLY A 207 1.02 15.39 -10.93
CA GLY A 207 2.05 16.30 -11.43
C GLY A 207 1.82 17.77 -11.07
N LYS A 208 0.69 18.11 -10.43
CA LYS A 208 0.46 19.41 -9.84
C LYS A 208 1.36 19.63 -8.63
N LYS A 209 1.84 20.86 -8.49
CA LYS A 209 2.82 21.26 -7.47
C LYS A 209 2.24 22.40 -6.66
N GLU A 210 2.16 22.22 -5.36
CA GLU A 210 1.80 23.28 -4.42
C GLU A 210 2.96 24.26 -4.21
N LYS A 211 2.68 25.37 -3.52
CA LYS A 211 3.68 26.43 -3.32
C LYS A 211 4.89 25.96 -2.51
N ASP A 212 4.69 24.99 -1.64
CA ASP A 212 5.65 24.36 -0.75
C ASP A 212 6.22 23.04 -1.31
N TYR A 213 5.98 22.74 -2.59
CA TYR A 213 6.48 21.55 -3.25
C TYR A 213 8.01 21.40 -3.13
N ASP A 214 8.45 20.27 -2.59
CA ASP A 214 9.86 19.89 -2.52
C ASP A 214 10.19 18.76 -3.53
N PRO A 215 10.99 18.99 -4.59
CA PRO A 215 11.37 17.94 -5.54
C PRO A 215 12.20 16.80 -4.93
N TYR A 216 12.84 17.01 -3.78
CA TYR A 216 13.58 15.96 -3.08
C TYR A 216 12.67 15.02 -2.28
N GLU A 217 11.48 15.46 -1.92
CA GLU A 217 10.51 14.68 -1.16
C GLU A 217 9.35 14.18 -2.04
N GLU A 218 8.89 15.02 -2.97
CA GLU A 218 7.59 14.87 -3.63
C GLU A 218 7.69 14.62 -5.14
N ASN A 219 8.85 14.21 -5.66
CA ASN A 219 9.01 13.96 -7.10
C ASN A 219 7.94 12.96 -7.61
N PRO A 220 6.99 13.38 -8.45
CA PRO A 220 5.85 12.53 -8.86
C PRO A 220 6.20 11.53 -9.96
N GLY A 221 7.44 11.52 -10.44
CA GLY A 221 7.88 10.73 -11.59
C GLY A 221 7.61 11.42 -12.92
N ILE A 222 7.75 10.67 -14.03
CA ILE A 222 7.64 11.23 -15.39
C ILE A 222 6.24 11.15 -15.99
N ALA A 223 5.37 10.34 -15.39
CA ALA A 223 3.98 10.11 -15.77
C ALA A 223 3.28 9.43 -14.58
N PRO A 224 1.95 9.48 -14.48
CA PRO A 224 1.23 8.65 -13.51
C PRO A 224 1.53 7.18 -13.78
N PHE A 225 1.73 6.41 -12.71
CA PHE A 225 2.13 5.01 -12.75
C PHE A 225 3.43 4.77 -13.53
N SER A 226 4.38 5.71 -13.51
CA SER A 226 5.70 5.50 -14.12
C SER A 226 6.52 4.42 -13.41
N GLU A 227 6.26 4.20 -12.12
CA GLU A 227 7.03 3.27 -11.29
C GLU A 227 6.41 1.86 -11.26
N PRO A 228 7.23 0.80 -11.33
CA PRO A 228 6.72 -0.57 -11.26
C PRO A 228 6.00 -0.87 -9.94
N GLU A 229 6.42 -0.24 -8.83
CA GLU A 229 5.76 -0.36 -7.52
C GLU A 229 4.28 0.06 -7.60
N THR A 230 4.01 1.28 -8.08
CA THR A 230 2.64 1.81 -8.18
C THR A 230 1.80 1.07 -9.22
N GLN A 231 2.42 0.56 -10.29
CA GLN A 231 1.74 -0.31 -11.25
C GLN A 231 1.26 -1.63 -10.62
N ILE A 232 2.09 -2.27 -9.79
CA ILE A 232 1.72 -3.48 -9.05
C ILE A 232 0.57 -3.17 -8.09
N MET A 233 0.69 -2.11 -7.29
CA MET A 233 -0.32 -1.73 -6.30
C MET A 233 -1.67 -1.38 -6.95
N ARG A 234 -1.65 -0.66 -8.08
CA ARG A 234 -2.85 -0.40 -8.89
C ARG A 234 -3.52 -1.70 -9.33
N LYS A 235 -2.74 -2.64 -9.88
CA LYS A 235 -3.27 -3.93 -10.35
C LYS A 235 -3.89 -4.71 -9.20
N LEU A 236 -3.21 -4.79 -8.06
CA LEU A 236 -3.70 -5.45 -6.85
C LEU A 236 -5.02 -4.85 -6.36
N ALA A 237 -5.12 -3.53 -6.26
CA ALA A 237 -6.33 -2.87 -5.79
C ALA A 237 -7.53 -3.13 -6.71
N ILE A 238 -7.32 -3.04 -8.03
CA ILE A 238 -8.39 -3.27 -9.02
C ILE A 238 -8.83 -4.74 -9.03
N SER A 239 -7.87 -5.68 -8.99
CA SER A 239 -8.20 -7.11 -9.07
C SER A 239 -8.83 -7.64 -7.78
N PHE A 240 -8.37 -7.13 -6.64
CA PHE A 240 -8.83 -7.58 -5.33
C PHE A 240 -10.16 -6.95 -4.91
N ASP A 241 -10.49 -5.75 -5.42
CA ASP A 241 -11.74 -5.02 -5.15
C ASP A 241 -12.07 -4.93 -3.65
N PRO A 242 -11.19 -4.28 -2.85
CA PRO A 242 -11.33 -4.29 -1.40
C PRO A 242 -12.52 -3.45 -0.93
N HIS A 243 -13.10 -3.87 0.19
CA HIS A 243 -14.12 -3.11 0.90
C HIS A 243 -13.51 -1.99 1.75
N ILE A 244 -12.35 -2.27 2.34
CA ILE A 244 -11.52 -1.30 3.05
C ILE A 244 -10.09 -1.39 2.54
N TRP A 245 -9.49 -0.23 2.26
CA TRP A 245 -8.07 -0.11 2.00
C TRP A 245 -7.42 0.89 2.96
N VAL A 246 -6.25 0.52 3.49
CA VAL A 246 -5.47 1.36 4.41
C VAL A 246 -4.03 1.42 3.95
N ASN A 247 -3.51 2.63 3.74
CA ASN A 247 -2.10 2.90 3.55
C ASN A 247 -1.47 3.39 4.85
N VAL A 248 -0.37 2.77 5.26
CA VAL A 248 0.22 3.02 6.57
C VAL A 248 1.56 3.73 6.43
N HIS A 249 1.65 4.84 7.13
CA HIS A 249 2.75 5.80 7.11
C HIS A 249 3.20 6.15 8.53
N SER A 250 4.30 6.87 8.63
CA SER A 250 4.72 7.57 9.84
C SER A 250 5.29 8.95 9.52
N GLY A 251 5.55 9.74 10.55
CA GLY A 251 5.96 11.15 10.50
C GLY A 251 5.07 12.03 11.38
N MET A 252 3.88 11.54 11.72
CA MET A 252 2.92 12.18 12.62
C MET A 252 1.95 11.13 13.20
N GLU A 253 1.00 11.56 14.04
CA GLU A 253 -0.10 10.71 14.51
C GLU A 253 -1.43 11.22 13.96
N ALA A 254 -1.98 10.52 12.96
CA ALA A 254 -3.21 10.92 12.30
C ALA A 254 -3.94 9.77 11.58
N LEU A 255 -5.22 9.97 11.38
CA LEU A 255 -6.13 9.09 10.65
C LEU A 255 -6.78 9.91 9.54
N PHE A 256 -6.27 9.78 8.33
CA PHE A 256 -6.80 10.50 7.18
C PHE A 256 -7.78 9.66 6.38
N MET A 257 -8.74 10.38 5.82
CA MET A 257 -9.61 9.95 4.74
C MET A 257 -9.42 10.90 3.55
N PRO A 258 -9.92 10.56 2.34
CA PRO A 258 -9.94 11.49 1.24
C PRO A 258 -10.62 12.82 1.61
N TYR A 259 -10.37 13.92 0.89
CA TYR A 259 -9.38 14.02 -0.19
C TYR A 259 -8.02 14.46 0.36
N ASP A 260 -6.94 14.09 -0.32
CA ASP A 260 -5.61 14.66 -0.08
C ASP A 260 -5.38 15.88 -0.98
N HIS A 261 -5.74 15.81 -2.27
CA HIS A 261 -5.52 16.89 -3.24
C HIS A 261 -6.53 18.05 -3.16
N LYS A 262 -7.60 17.91 -2.38
CA LYS A 262 -8.66 18.93 -2.25
C LYS A 262 -8.77 19.41 -0.81
N ASN A 263 -8.90 20.73 -0.65
CA ASN A 263 -9.22 21.36 0.64
C ASN A 263 -10.72 21.19 0.99
N ARG A 264 -11.21 19.94 0.98
CA ARG A 264 -12.56 19.59 1.39
C ARG A 264 -12.65 18.12 1.74
N THR A 265 -13.52 17.80 2.69
CA THR A 265 -13.94 16.42 2.94
C THR A 265 -14.98 16.00 1.90
N PRO A 266 -14.95 14.75 1.39
CA PRO A 266 -16.02 14.19 0.59
C PRO A 266 -17.35 14.29 1.31
N ASP A 267 -18.42 14.51 0.56
CA ASP A 267 -19.77 14.64 1.11
C ASP A 267 -20.50 13.28 1.15
N GLY A 268 -21.62 13.25 1.86
CA GLY A 268 -22.55 12.12 1.84
C GLY A 268 -22.30 11.03 2.88
N LEU A 269 -23.20 10.04 2.88
CA LEU A 269 -23.24 8.97 3.87
C LEU A 269 -21.96 8.12 3.94
N PRO A 270 -21.31 7.73 2.81
CA PRO A 270 -20.06 6.98 2.87
C PRO A 270 -18.96 7.72 3.63
N SER A 271 -18.84 9.03 3.41
CA SER A 271 -17.89 9.89 4.11
C SER A 271 -18.17 9.98 5.61
N GLN A 272 -19.45 10.14 5.99
CA GLN A 272 -19.85 10.14 7.39
C GLN A 272 -19.50 8.83 8.09
N ARG A 273 -19.67 7.68 7.42
CA ARG A 273 -19.28 6.36 8.00
C ARG A 273 -17.78 6.19 8.13
N MET A 274 -17.01 6.61 7.14
CA MET A 274 -15.55 6.66 7.24
C MET A 274 -15.15 7.48 8.47
N ARG A 275 -15.70 8.68 8.62
CA ARG A 275 -15.43 9.54 9.78
C ARG A 275 -15.81 8.90 11.11
N LEU A 276 -16.99 8.28 11.23
CA LEU A 276 -17.40 7.59 12.46
C LEU A 276 -16.44 6.46 12.84
N LEU A 277 -15.95 5.68 11.85
CA LEU A 277 -14.93 4.67 12.10
C LEU A 277 -13.63 5.31 12.61
N LEU A 278 -13.18 6.41 12.01
CA LEU A 278 -11.98 7.13 12.47
C LEU A 278 -12.14 7.70 13.88
N GLU A 279 -13.31 8.23 14.22
CA GLU A 279 -13.63 8.75 15.56
C GLU A 279 -13.55 7.64 16.62
N GLU A 280 -14.11 6.47 16.32
CA GLU A 280 -14.03 5.30 17.20
C GLU A 280 -12.58 4.82 17.38
N LEU A 281 -11.82 4.69 16.29
CA LEU A 281 -10.41 4.30 16.35
C LEU A 281 -9.58 5.31 17.15
N ASN A 282 -9.80 6.61 16.95
CA ASN A 282 -9.09 7.66 17.67
C ASN A 282 -9.40 7.61 19.17
N ASN A 283 -10.66 7.37 19.53
CA ASN A 283 -11.09 7.28 20.92
C ASN A 283 -10.48 6.05 21.62
N VAL A 284 -10.49 4.89 20.97
CA VAL A 284 -10.09 3.62 21.60
C VAL A 284 -8.58 3.40 21.57
N HIS A 285 -7.90 3.72 20.46
CA HIS A 285 -6.51 3.30 20.21
C HIS A 285 -5.51 4.46 20.16
N CYS A 286 -5.94 5.65 19.73
CA CYS A 286 -5.06 6.83 19.77
C CYS A 286 -5.22 7.67 21.05
N HIS A 287 -6.20 7.36 21.91
CA HIS A 287 -6.54 8.17 23.09
C HIS A 287 -6.81 9.64 22.76
N LYS A 288 -7.52 9.89 21.64
CA LYS A 288 -7.84 11.24 21.12
C LYS A 288 -6.63 12.09 20.73
N ARG A 289 -5.44 11.48 20.61
CA ARG A 289 -4.21 12.17 20.19
C ARG A 289 -4.09 12.30 18.66
N CYS A 290 -4.69 11.37 17.91
CA CYS A 290 -4.60 11.40 16.45
C CYS A 290 -5.48 12.51 15.88
N MET A 291 -4.94 13.26 14.92
CA MET A 291 -5.78 14.13 14.07
C MET A 291 -6.63 13.26 13.16
N ILE A 292 -7.89 13.66 12.90
CA ILE A 292 -8.81 12.91 12.04
C ILE A 292 -9.42 13.83 10.98
N GLY A 293 -9.63 13.30 9.76
CA GLY A 293 -10.37 14.00 8.72
C GLY A 293 -9.75 13.88 7.33
N SER A 294 -10.12 14.80 6.44
CA SER A 294 -9.56 14.85 5.08
C SER A 294 -8.09 15.30 5.14
N GLY A 295 -7.20 14.62 4.40
CA GLY A 295 -5.79 15.02 4.32
C GLY A 295 -5.61 16.48 3.90
N GLY A 296 -6.25 16.87 2.80
CA GLY A 296 -6.21 18.23 2.28
C GLY A 296 -7.09 19.23 3.02
N GLY A 297 -8.26 18.80 3.51
CA GLY A 297 -9.28 19.66 4.10
C GLY A 297 -9.15 19.91 5.60
N SER A 298 -8.72 18.90 6.37
CA SER A 298 -8.68 18.96 7.83
C SER A 298 -7.29 19.21 8.39
N VAL A 299 -6.25 18.80 7.66
CA VAL A 299 -4.85 18.90 8.12
C VAL A 299 -4.08 20.00 7.38
N GLY A 300 -4.61 20.47 6.25
CA GLY A 300 -4.17 21.71 5.61
C GLY A 300 -2.96 21.54 4.68
N TYR A 301 -2.60 20.31 4.31
CA TYR A 301 -1.57 20.03 3.33
C TYR A 301 -2.15 19.30 2.13
N LEU A 302 -2.06 19.93 0.96
CA LEU A 302 -2.59 19.37 -0.28
C LEU A 302 -1.54 18.49 -0.93
N ALA A 303 -1.86 17.21 -1.12
CA ALA A 303 -0.99 16.26 -1.78
C ALA A 303 -1.66 15.74 -3.05
N HIS A 304 -0.92 15.76 -4.16
CA HIS A 304 -1.40 15.39 -5.49
C HIS A 304 -0.85 14.04 -5.93
N GLY A 305 -1.61 13.30 -6.74
CA GLY A 305 -1.18 11.99 -7.21
C GLY A 305 -1.01 10.96 -6.10
N THR A 306 -1.84 11.01 -5.05
CA THR A 306 -1.79 10.08 -3.91
C THR A 306 -2.53 8.78 -4.18
N ALA A 307 -2.10 7.72 -3.47
CA ALA A 307 -2.77 6.44 -3.50
C ALA A 307 -4.20 6.53 -2.97
N THR A 308 -4.42 7.26 -1.89
CA THR A 308 -5.72 7.38 -1.21
C THR A 308 -6.78 8.01 -2.09
N ASP A 309 -6.44 9.09 -2.80
CA ASP A 309 -7.38 9.72 -3.72
C ASP A 309 -7.69 8.82 -4.92
N TYR A 310 -6.71 8.07 -5.44
CA TYR A 310 -6.95 7.09 -6.50
C TYR A 310 -7.84 5.93 -6.05
N MET A 311 -7.61 5.39 -4.84
CA MET A 311 -8.45 4.33 -4.27
C MET A 311 -9.90 4.80 -4.11
N HIS A 312 -10.09 6.05 -3.72
CA HIS A 312 -11.42 6.64 -3.55
C HIS A 312 -12.13 6.98 -4.86
N ASP A 313 -11.50 7.80 -5.72
CA ASP A 313 -12.16 8.35 -6.91
C ASP A 313 -12.18 7.37 -8.09
N VAL A 314 -11.15 6.53 -8.25
CA VAL A 314 -11.00 5.66 -9.42
C VAL A 314 -11.36 4.21 -9.10
N VAL A 315 -10.75 3.62 -8.07
CA VAL A 315 -11.04 2.22 -7.69
C VAL A 315 -12.41 2.10 -7.02
N ARG A 316 -12.93 3.20 -6.44
CA ARG A 316 -14.21 3.24 -5.71
C ARG A 316 -14.23 2.31 -4.49
N VAL A 317 -13.09 2.21 -3.80
CA VAL A 317 -13.02 1.50 -2.51
C VAL A 317 -13.99 2.18 -1.54
N PRO A 318 -14.95 1.45 -0.93
CA PRO A 318 -15.96 2.04 -0.05
C PRO A 318 -15.37 2.84 1.12
N MET A 319 -14.24 2.37 1.66
CA MET A 319 -13.48 3.09 2.67
C MET A 319 -11.98 3.02 2.38
N SER A 320 -11.39 4.15 2.05
CA SER A 320 -9.95 4.30 1.79
C SER A 320 -9.34 5.24 2.82
N PHE A 321 -8.22 4.86 3.42
CA PHE A 321 -7.59 5.63 4.49
C PHE A 321 -6.07 5.73 4.33
N THR A 322 -5.51 6.83 4.85
CA THR A 322 -4.08 6.95 5.15
C THR A 322 -3.91 7.04 6.66
N PHE A 323 -3.17 6.14 7.28
CA PHE A 323 -2.87 6.18 8.72
C PHE A 323 -1.43 6.56 8.96
N GLU A 324 -1.21 7.58 9.78
CA GLU A 324 0.07 8.04 10.26
C GLU A 324 0.26 7.55 11.70
N ILE A 325 1.13 6.57 11.91
CA ILE A 325 1.11 5.74 13.12
C ILE A 325 2.05 6.20 14.24
N TYR A 326 2.96 7.11 13.91
CA TYR A 326 3.98 7.60 14.82
C TYR A 326 4.62 8.86 14.25
N GLY A 327 4.94 9.84 15.10
CA GLY A 327 5.85 10.92 14.75
C GLY A 327 6.47 11.54 16.01
N ASP A 328 7.74 11.88 15.94
CA ASP A 328 8.45 12.57 17.03
C ASP A 328 8.72 14.04 16.66
N ASN A 329 7.83 14.93 17.11
CA ASN A 329 7.96 16.38 16.90
C ASN A 329 9.13 17.02 17.67
N THR A 330 9.80 16.27 18.55
CA THR A 330 11.01 16.73 19.25
C THR A 330 12.30 16.41 18.48
N ALA A 331 12.23 15.59 17.44
CA ALA A 331 13.35 15.31 16.56
C ALA A 331 13.76 16.58 15.78
N THR A 332 15.06 16.74 15.55
CA THR A 332 15.52 17.81 14.65
C THR A 332 15.15 17.46 13.22
N LEU A 333 14.96 18.46 12.35
CA LEU A 333 14.67 18.26 10.92
C LEU A 333 15.72 17.39 10.18
N LYS A 334 16.91 17.22 10.75
CA LYS A 334 17.98 16.39 10.19
C LYS A 334 17.94 14.94 10.69
N ASP A 335 17.29 14.66 11.82
CA ASP A 335 17.23 13.33 12.43
C ASP A 335 15.97 12.58 12.00
N CYS A 336 15.91 12.26 10.70
CA CYS A 336 14.75 11.62 10.10
C CYS A 336 14.43 10.28 10.76
N PHE A 337 15.44 9.48 11.12
CA PHE A 337 15.16 8.16 11.70
C PHE A 337 14.32 8.30 12.97
N LYS A 338 14.73 9.16 13.91
CA LYS A 338 13.97 9.44 15.14
C LYS A 338 12.60 10.05 14.86
N MET A 339 12.50 10.96 13.87
CA MET A 339 11.23 11.60 13.51
C MET A 339 10.17 10.59 13.05
N PHE A 340 10.58 9.57 12.30
CA PHE A 340 9.67 8.60 11.68
C PHE A 340 9.57 7.27 12.41
N ASN A 341 10.46 6.97 13.37
CA ASN A 341 10.57 5.65 13.98
C ASN A 341 10.84 5.73 15.49
N PRO A 342 10.10 4.99 16.34
CA PRO A 342 10.43 4.85 17.75
C PRO A 342 11.87 4.38 17.99
N VAL A 343 12.58 5.04 18.90
CA VAL A 343 13.99 4.75 19.19
C VAL A 343 14.20 3.95 20.48
N ASP A 344 13.14 3.75 21.26
CA ASP A 344 13.13 2.98 22.51
C ASP A 344 12.10 1.83 22.47
N HIS A 345 12.40 0.76 23.22
CA HIS A 345 11.55 -0.44 23.25
C HIS A 345 10.13 -0.19 23.76
N THR A 346 9.93 0.77 24.66
CA THR A 346 8.62 1.03 25.27
C THR A 346 7.69 1.66 24.23
N THR A 347 8.16 2.71 23.56
CA THR A 347 7.42 3.38 22.50
C THR A 347 7.21 2.45 21.30
N PHE A 348 8.23 1.71 20.90
CA PHE A 348 8.14 0.73 19.81
C PHE A 348 7.02 -0.30 20.06
N LYS A 349 7.04 -0.96 21.24
CA LYS A 349 6.01 -1.95 21.60
C LYS A 349 4.63 -1.33 21.73
N ARG A 350 4.53 -0.11 22.26
CA ARG A 350 3.27 0.63 22.37
C ARG A 350 2.67 0.88 20.99
N VAL A 351 3.44 1.46 20.07
CA VAL A 351 3.00 1.71 18.68
C VAL A 351 2.54 0.42 18.01
N LEU A 352 3.33 -0.66 18.08
CA LEU A 352 2.92 -1.93 17.47
C LEU A 352 1.65 -2.51 18.08
N ASN A 353 1.46 -2.43 19.41
CA ASN A 353 0.27 -2.96 20.07
C ASN A 353 -0.99 -2.14 19.79
N ASP A 354 -0.91 -0.81 19.93
CA ASP A 354 -2.04 0.11 19.74
C ASP A 354 -2.54 0.02 18.30
N TRP A 355 -1.65 0.05 17.32
CA TRP A 355 -2.03 0.01 15.91
C TRP A 355 -2.44 -1.37 15.43
N SER A 356 -1.84 -2.44 15.95
CA SER A 356 -2.37 -3.79 15.71
C SER A 356 -3.81 -3.89 16.22
N ALA A 357 -4.09 -3.41 17.44
CA ALA A 357 -5.44 -3.42 17.99
C ALA A 357 -6.41 -2.59 17.15
N ALA A 358 -5.98 -1.44 16.62
CA ALA A 358 -6.78 -0.62 15.70
C ALA A 358 -7.17 -1.39 14.43
N PHE A 359 -6.24 -2.08 13.79
CA PHE A 359 -6.55 -2.92 12.62
C PHE A 359 -7.55 -4.03 12.93
N PHE A 360 -7.41 -4.70 14.06
CA PHE A 360 -8.37 -5.72 14.48
C PHE A 360 -9.75 -5.14 14.83
N THR A 361 -9.83 -3.91 15.34
CA THR A 361 -11.10 -3.18 15.46
C THR A 361 -11.72 -2.89 14.09
N ILE A 362 -10.92 -2.55 13.07
CA ILE A 362 -11.42 -2.39 11.69
C ILE A 362 -11.98 -3.71 11.15
N PHE A 363 -11.32 -4.84 11.37
CA PHE A 363 -11.83 -6.14 10.92
C PHE A 363 -13.17 -6.48 11.57
N LYS A 364 -13.35 -6.06 12.82
CA LYS A 364 -14.60 -6.26 13.58
C LYS A 364 -15.72 -5.31 13.15
N LEU A 365 -15.44 -4.03 12.99
CA LEU A 365 -16.46 -3.02 12.73
C LEU A 365 -16.78 -2.83 11.25
N GLY A 366 -15.81 -3.10 10.37
CA GLY A 366 -15.91 -2.89 8.93
C GLY A 366 -17.13 -3.53 8.27
N PRO A 367 -17.46 -4.81 8.54
CA PRO A 367 -18.64 -5.46 7.97
C PRO A 367 -19.95 -4.70 8.29
N HIS A 368 -20.10 -4.23 9.54
CA HIS A 368 -21.29 -3.50 9.98
C HIS A 368 -21.43 -2.12 9.31
N GLN A 369 -20.31 -1.48 8.98
CA GLN A 369 -20.32 -0.17 8.34
C GLN A 369 -20.68 -0.25 6.85
N ILE A 370 -20.50 -1.41 6.21
CA ILE A 370 -20.75 -1.61 4.78
C ILE A 370 -22.12 -2.25 4.52
N ASP A 371 -22.54 -3.22 5.34
CA ASP A 371 -23.73 -4.04 5.10
C ASP A 371 -25.08 -3.26 5.13
N VAL A 372 -25.09 -2.03 5.67
CA VAL A 372 -26.29 -1.17 5.63
C VAL A 372 -26.69 -0.78 4.19
N HIS A 373 -25.81 -0.93 3.18
CA HIS A 373 -26.16 -0.69 1.77
C HIS A 373 -26.65 -1.93 1.00
N SER A 374 -26.45 -3.13 1.51
CA SER A 374 -26.99 -4.38 0.96
C SER A 374 -28.51 -4.40 0.83
N LYS A 375 -29.18 -3.71 1.77
CA LYS A 375 -30.65 -3.66 1.86
C LYS A 375 -31.25 -2.47 1.10
N ALA A 376 -30.44 -1.55 0.58
CA ALA A 376 -30.90 -0.34 -0.11
C ALA A 376 -30.41 -0.21 -1.57
N ALA A 377 -29.37 -0.93 -1.98
CA ALA A 377 -28.84 -0.89 -3.34
C ALA A 377 -29.38 -2.05 -4.19
N VAL A 378 -30.69 -2.10 -4.38
CA VAL A 378 -31.28 -2.68 -5.59
C VAL A 378 -31.79 -1.50 -6.40
N SER A 379 -31.23 -1.31 -7.60
CA SER A 379 -31.47 -0.25 -8.61
C SER A 379 -30.49 0.93 -8.66
N SER A 380 -29.25 0.69 -9.09
CA SER A 380 -28.64 1.62 -10.06
C SER A 380 -27.84 0.83 -11.10
N MET A 381 -28.18 1.11 -12.36
CA MET A 381 -27.77 0.38 -13.55
C MET A 381 -26.53 1.05 -14.18
N ASP A 382 -25.60 1.57 -13.37
CA ASP A 382 -24.47 2.39 -13.84
C ASP A 382 -23.12 1.64 -13.82
N LYS A 383 -23.15 0.32 -13.77
CA LYS A 383 -21.93 -0.51 -13.82
C LYS A 383 -21.48 -0.76 -15.26
N TRP A 384 -21.15 0.33 -15.97
CA TRP A 384 -20.42 0.28 -17.24
C TRP A 384 -19.31 1.34 -17.21
N VAL A 385 -18.11 0.93 -16.77
CA VAL A 385 -16.89 1.69 -17.00
C VAL A 385 -16.52 1.50 -18.46
N SER A 386 -16.29 2.59 -19.19
CA SER A 386 -15.88 2.56 -20.60
C SER A 386 -14.59 1.75 -20.75
N ILE A 387 -14.60 0.82 -21.70
CA ILE A 387 -13.47 -0.05 -22.03
C ILE A 387 -12.25 0.75 -22.53
N ASP A 388 -12.45 2.00 -22.94
CA ASP A 388 -11.41 2.88 -23.50
C ASP A 388 -10.35 3.25 -22.44
N GLU A 389 -10.75 3.49 -21.19
CA GLU A 389 -9.83 3.86 -20.10
C GLU A 389 -8.98 2.66 -19.61
N TYR A 390 -9.51 1.44 -19.81
CA TYR A 390 -8.81 0.18 -19.54
C TYR A 390 -7.70 -0.09 -20.55
N PHE A 391 -7.91 0.25 -21.83
CA PHE A 391 -6.94 0.01 -22.91
C PHE A 391 -5.86 1.09 -23.03
N ASP A 392 -6.16 2.35 -22.71
CA ASP A 392 -5.16 3.43 -22.77
C ASP A 392 -3.98 3.20 -21.81
N GLY A 393 -4.24 2.60 -20.65
CA GLY A 393 -3.18 2.17 -19.72
C GLY A 393 -2.43 0.91 -20.16
N TYR A 394 -3.05 0.03 -20.95
CA TYR A 394 -2.50 -1.26 -21.35
C TYR A 394 -1.58 -1.18 -22.60
N LEU A 395 -1.77 -0.15 -23.45
CA LEU A 395 -1.16 -0.09 -24.79
C LEU A 395 0.01 0.89 -24.95
N MET A 396 0.47 1.56 -23.88
CA MET A 396 1.61 2.50 -23.90
C MET A 396 3.00 1.87 -24.25
N GLY A 397 3.06 0.62 -24.73
CA GLY A 397 4.33 -0.10 -24.91
C GLY A 397 4.56 -0.92 -26.18
N ARG A 398 3.59 -1.09 -27.11
CA ARG A 398 3.80 -1.97 -28.29
C ARG A 398 3.86 -1.19 -29.61
N ARG A 399 5.08 -1.00 -30.14
CA ARG A 399 5.32 -0.66 -31.56
C ARG A 399 5.61 -1.94 -32.35
N ASN A 400 5.01 -2.10 -33.52
CA ASN A 400 5.33 -3.20 -34.44
C ASN A 400 6.67 -2.96 -35.13
N ARG A 401 7.29 -4.02 -35.67
CA ARG A 401 8.63 -4.10 -36.29
C ARG A 401 8.85 -3.18 -37.51
N TYR A 402 7.81 -2.46 -37.95
CA TYR A 402 7.81 -1.50 -39.08
C TYR A 402 7.41 -0.07 -38.67
N GLY A 403 7.35 0.27 -37.39
CA GLY A 403 7.22 1.66 -36.92
C GLY A 403 5.86 2.34 -37.14
N LYS A 404 4.83 1.64 -37.62
CA LYS A 404 3.45 2.17 -37.67
C LYS A 404 2.74 2.03 -36.32
N LYS A 405 2.04 3.11 -35.93
CA LYS A 405 1.09 3.16 -34.81
C LYS A 405 -0.14 2.33 -35.22
N MET A 406 -0.43 1.23 -34.54
CA MET A 406 -1.65 0.44 -34.78
C MET A 406 -2.79 1.04 -33.97
N GLU A 407 -3.97 1.14 -34.56
CA GLU A 407 -5.17 1.62 -33.86
C GLU A 407 -5.70 0.56 -32.89
N VAL A 408 -6.26 0.99 -31.76
CA VAL A 408 -6.73 0.17 -30.62
C VAL A 408 -7.66 -0.97 -31.08
N LEU A 409 -8.52 -0.67 -32.06
CA LEU A 409 -9.46 -1.62 -32.65
C LEU A 409 -8.76 -2.76 -33.41
N GLU A 410 -7.62 -2.50 -34.04
CA GLU A 410 -6.92 -3.45 -34.90
C GLU A 410 -6.19 -4.53 -34.09
N VAL A 411 -5.57 -4.12 -32.97
CA VAL A 411 -4.92 -5.04 -32.02
C VAL A 411 -5.95 -5.91 -31.30
N GLY A 412 -7.04 -5.31 -30.81
CA GLY A 412 -8.14 -6.05 -30.16
C GLY A 412 -8.78 -7.08 -31.09
N MET A 413 -9.03 -6.71 -32.35
CA MET A 413 -9.56 -7.61 -33.38
C MET A 413 -8.59 -8.76 -33.72
N GLN A 414 -7.28 -8.52 -33.67
CA GLN A 414 -6.27 -9.54 -33.94
C GLN A 414 -6.14 -10.55 -32.78
N GLU A 415 -6.21 -10.08 -31.54
CA GLU A 415 -6.22 -10.98 -30.37
C GLU A 415 -7.52 -11.78 -30.28
N ILE A 416 -8.69 -11.16 -30.50
CA ILE A 416 -9.98 -11.87 -30.56
C ILE A 416 -9.97 -12.94 -31.65
N ARG A 417 -9.42 -12.65 -32.84
CA ARG A 417 -9.26 -13.67 -33.90
C ARG A 417 -8.35 -14.82 -33.47
N THR A 418 -7.33 -14.54 -32.68
CA THR A 418 -6.40 -15.56 -32.18
C THR A 418 -7.06 -16.44 -31.13
N TYR A 419 -7.75 -15.84 -30.15
CA TYR A 419 -8.54 -16.56 -29.15
C TYR A 419 -9.66 -17.39 -29.77
N PHE A 420 -10.37 -16.84 -30.76
CA PHE A 420 -11.42 -17.55 -31.47
C PHE A 420 -10.87 -18.76 -32.24
N ARG A 421 -9.70 -18.63 -32.88
CA ARG A 421 -9.02 -19.76 -33.55
C ARG A 421 -8.60 -20.85 -32.56
N LEU A 422 -8.05 -20.47 -31.41
CA LEU A 422 -7.64 -21.42 -30.36
C LEU A 422 -8.85 -22.13 -29.74
N PHE A 423 -9.95 -21.40 -29.53
CA PHE A 423 -11.21 -21.96 -29.04
C PHE A 423 -11.85 -22.92 -30.05
N LEU A 424 -11.82 -22.60 -31.34
CA LEU A 424 -12.33 -23.50 -32.37
C LEU A 424 -11.48 -24.77 -32.45
N LEU A 425 -10.16 -24.63 -32.36
CA LEU A 425 -9.22 -25.76 -32.35
C LEU A 425 -9.46 -26.66 -31.14
N SER A 426 -9.63 -26.10 -29.93
CA SER A 426 -9.90 -26.89 -28.73
C SER A 426 -11.25 -27.60 -28.80
N SER A 427 -12.27 -26.94 -29.34
CA SER A 427 -13.61 -27.52 -29.54
C SER A 427 -13.58 -28.71 -30.52
N VAL A 428 -12.83 -28.58 -31.61
CA VAL A 428 -12.66 -29.66 -32.60
C VAL A 428 -11.89 -30.84 -31.99
N LEU A 429 -10.82 -30.57 -31.23
CA LEU A 429 -10.06 -31.63 -30.55
C LEU A 429 -10.93 -32.38 -29.52
N LEU A 430 -11.74 -31.67 -28.75
CA LEU A 430 -12.69 -32.27 -27.81
C LEU A 430 -13.73 -33.13 -28.51
N LEU A 431 -14.26 -32.68 -29.65
CA LEU A 431 -15.20 -33.45 -30.47
C LEU A 431 -14.55 -34.76 -30.98
N PHE A 432 -13.32 -34.70 -31.49
CA PHE A 432 -12.57 -35.89 -31.91
C PHE A 432 -12.32 -36.86 -30.76
N MET A 433 -11.95 -36.37 -29.57
CA MET A 433 -11.78 -37.20 -28.37
C MET A 433 -13.09 -37.88 -27.96
N PHE A 434 -14.23 -37.19 -28.07
CA PHE A 434 -15.55 -37.71 -27.75
C PHE A 434 -16.01 -38.78 -28.76
N CYS A 435 -15.87 -38.51 -30.06
CA CYS A 435 -16.19 -39.47 -31.13
C CYS A 435 -15.30 -40.73 -31.06
N SER A 436 -14.02 -40.57 -30.70
CA SER A 436 -13.09 -41.70 -30.52
C SER A 436 -13.44 -42.60 -29.33
N ARG A 437 -14.06 -42.05 -28.27
CA ARG A 437 -14.54 -42.82 -27.12
C ARG A 437 -15.85 -43.56 -27.42
N ILE A 438 -16.77 -42.95 -28.17
CA ILE A 438 -18.04 -43.58 -28.57
C ILE A 438 -17.79 -44.73 -29.56
N SER A 439 -16.81 -44.59 -30.47
CA SER A 439 -16.45 -45.68 -31.40
C SER A 439 -15.90 -46.94 -30.72
N LYS A 440 -15.44 -46.86 -29.46
CA LYS A 440 -14.91 -48.01 -28.70
C LYS A 440 -15.95 -48.75 -27.85
N THR A 441 -17.18 -48.23 -27.74
CA THR A 441 -18.23 -48.81 -26.87
C THR A 441 -19.28 -49.63 -27.63
N GLY A 442 -19.18 -49.76 -28.96
CA GLY A 442 -20.10 -50.55 -29.79
C GLY A 442 -19.49 -51.84 -30.35
N ARG A 443 -19.25 -52.85 -29.50
CA ARG A 443 -19.16 -54.29 -29.89
C ARG A 443 -19.08 -55.17 -28.64
N GLN A 444 -20.22 -55.47 -28.03
CA GLN A 444 -20.43 -56.73 -27.31
C GLN A 444 -21.52 -57.49 -28.06
N ILE A 445 -21.10 -58.45 -28.88
CA ILE A 445 -21.99 -59.44 -29.48
C ILE A 445 -22.13 -60.53 -28.41
N VAL A 446 -23.31 -60.61 -27.80
CA VAL A 446 -23.76 -61.79 -27.05
C VAL A 446 -24.15 -62.83 -28.10
N SER A 447 -23.42 -63.95 -28.20
CA SER A 447 -23.92 -65.12 -28.94
C SER A 447 -24.45 -66.15 -27.96
N ALA A 448 -25.72 -66.48 -28.17
CA ALA A 448 -26.50 -67.46 -27.43
C ALA A 448 -25.93 -68.89 -27.54
N ILE A 449 -26.13 -69.64 -26.46
CA ILE A 449 -26.09 -71.11 -26.41
C ILE A 449 -27.26 -71.66 -27.24
N PRO A 450 -27.06 -72.78 -27.97
CA PRO A 450 -28.10 -73.81 -27.97
C PRO A 450 -27.57 -75.24 -27.82
N ILE A 451 -28.25 -75.95 -26.90
CA ILE A 451 -28.50 -77.41 -26.73
C ILE A 451 -27.32 -78.38 -26.86
#